data_AF-A0A7C1YYQ0-F1
#
_entry.id   AF-A0A7C1YYQ0-F1
#
_cell.length_a   1.000
_cell.length_b   1.000
_cell.length_c   1.000
_cell.angle_alpha   90.00
_cell.angle_beta   90.00
_cell.angle_gamma   90.00
#
_symmetry.space_group_name_H-M   'P 1'
#
loop_
_entity.id
_entity.type
_entity.pdbx_description
1 polymer ?
#
loop_
_entity_poly.entity_id
_entity_poly.type
_entity_poly.pdbx_seq_one_letter_code
_entity_poly.pdbx_strand_id
1 'polypeptide(L)' 'MNPDPQDLAAGVLAGDRSAIGRAITLVESTRATDLDPAQELLGVLLPHSGGAHRVGITGTPGVGKSTFIDEL' A
#
# COMPACT_ATOMS: atom_id res chain seq x y z
N MET A 1 -10.67 -5.86 16.81
CA MET A 1 -9.95 -4.64 17.21
C MET A 1 -9.22 -4.19 15.96
N ASN A 2 -9.63 -3.08 15.34
CA ASN A 2 -8.85 -2.50 14.24
C ASN A 2 -7.54 -2.02 14.87
N PRO A 3 -6.36 -2.36 14.32
CA PRO A 3 -5.09 -1.81 14.80
C PRO A 3 -5.14 -0.28 14.80
N ASP A 4 -4.47 0.31 15.79
CA ASP A 4 -4.19 1.74 15.83
C ASP A 4 -3.41 2.13 14.55
N PRO A 5 -3.84 3.19 13.82
CA PRO A 5 -3.10 3.74 12.68
C PRO A 5 -1.61 4.01 12.98
N GLN A 6 -1.26 4.41 14.21
CA GLN A 6 0.13 4.68 14.61
C GLN A 6 0.97 3.39 14.63
N ASP A 7 0.44 2.32 15.22
CA ASP A 7 1.11 1.01 15.28
C ASP A 7 1.28 0.43 13.87
N LEU A 8 0.25 0.58 13.04
CA LEU A 8 0.31 0.20 11.62
C LEU A 8 1.39 0.97 10.87
N ALA A 9 1.45 2.29 11.05
CA ALA A 9 2.46 3.13 10.40
C ALA A 9 3.88 2.71 10.81
N ALA A 10 4.11 2.47 12.10
CA ALA A 10 5.40 1.98 12.60
C ALA A 10 5.79 0.65 11.95
N GLY A 11 4.85 -0.29 11.84
CA GLY A 11 5.09 -1.57 11.15
C GLY A 11 5.40 -1.41 9.65
N VAL A 12 4.68 -0.51 8.97
CA VAL A 12 4.95 -0.18 7.55
C VAL A 12 6.35 0.39 7.37
N LEU A 13 6.74 1.36 8.21
CA LEU A 13 8.07 1.98 8.15
C LEU A 13 9.20 1.01 8.52
N ALA A 14 8.92 0.00 9.34
CA ALA A 14 9.84 -1.08 9.66
C ALA A 14 9.94 -2.16 8.56
N GLY A 15 9.10 -2.10 7.52
CA GLY A 15 9.07 -3.10 6.45
C GLY A 15 8.37 -4.41 6.83
N ASP A 16 7.54 -4.41 7.88
CA ASP A 16 6.77 -5.59 8.28
C ASP A 16 5.70 -5.91 7.21
N ARG A 17 5.85 -7.04 6.52
CA ARG A 17 4.94 -7.49 5.47
C ARG A 17 3.50 -7.67 5.95
N SER A 18 3.29 -8.09 7.20
CA SER A 18 1.95 -8.24 7.78
C SER A 18 1.30 -6.88 8.02
N ALA A 19 2.06 -5.93 8.58
CA ALA A 19 1.58 -4.55 8.76
C ALA A 19 1.25 -3.88 7.42
N ILE A 20 2.11 -4.06 6.40
CA ILE A 20 1.86 -3.56 5.04
C ILE A 20 0.56 -4.15 4.46
N GLY A 21 0.35 -5.46 4.56
CA GLY A 21 -0.88 -6.09 4.06
C GLY A 21 -2.15 -5.57 4.75
N ARG A 22 -2.08 -5.34 6.07
CA ARG A 22 -3.19 -4.75 6.86
C ARG A 22 -3.42 -3.29 6.50
N ALA A 23 -2.36 -2.51 6.27
CA ALA A 23 -2.44 -1.13 5.82
C ALA A 23 -3.12 -1.02 4.45
N ILE A 24 -2.73 -1.86 3.49
CA ILE A 24 -3.38 -1.93 2.16
C ILE A 24 -4.86 -2.26 2.32
N THR A 25 -5.18 -3.30 3.10
CA THR A 25 -6.58 -3.69 3.37
C THR A 25 -7.40 -2.55 3.97
N LEU A 26 -6.83 -1.81 4.93
CA LEU A 26 -7.50 -0.68 5.56
C LEU A 26 -7.77 0.45 4.56
N VAL A 27 -6.78 0.79 3.73
CA VAL A 27 -6.88 1.86 2.72
C VAL A 27 -7.82 1.50 1.56
N GLU A 28 -7.91 0.23 1.19
CA GLU A 28 -8.82 -0.26 0.15
C GLU A 28 -10.25 -0.52 0.67
N SER A 29 -10.47 -0.47 1.99
CA SER A 29 -11.77 -0.74 2.58
C SER A 29 -12.81 0.29 2.16
N THR A 30 -14.01 -0.20 1.80
CA THR A 30 -15.18 0.63 1.48
C THR A 30 -16.09 0.86 2.68
N ARG A 31 -15.73 0.36 3.88
CA ARG A 31 -16.54 0.54 5.09
C ARG A 31 -16.40 1.96 5.62
N ALA A 32 -17.52 2.59 5.98
CA ALA A 32 -17.55 3.93 6.58
C ALA A 32 -16.62 4.06 7.80
N THR A 33 -16.51 3.02 8.61
CA THR A 33 -15.68 2.97 9.83
C THR A 33 -14.18 2.95 9.56
N ASP A 34 -13.75 2.63 8.34
CA ASP A 34 -12.35 2.50 7.97
C ASP A 34 -11.80 3.78 7.30
N LEU A 35 -12.65 4.74 6.92
CA LEU A 35 -12.24 5.98 6.25
C LEU A 35 -11.31 6.84 7.11
N ASP A 36 -11.76 7.21 8.32
CA ASP A 36 -10.99 8.05 9.23
C ASP A 36 -9.62 7.43 9.59
N PRO A 37 -9.53 6.17 10.05
CA PRO A 37 -8.25 5.56 10.36
C PRO A 37 -7.36 5.36 9.12
N ALA A 38 -7.93 5.14 7.93
CA ALA A 38 -7.15 5.09 6.69
C ALA A 38 -6.53 6.45 6.35
N GLN A 39 -7.29 7.54 6.50
CA GLN A 39 -6.78 8.90 6.29
C GLN A 39 -5.69 9.26 7.29
N GLU A 40 -5.87 8.90 8.57
CA GLU A 40 -4.84 9.10 9.60
C GLU A 40 -3.55 8.35 9.24
N LEU A 41 -3.66 7.07 8.91
CA LEU A 41 -2.53 6.24 8.49
C LEU A 41 -1.79 6.85 7.29
N LEU A 42 -2.52 7.28 6.26
CA LEU A 42 -1.93 7.93 5.09
C LEU A 42 -1.24 9.25 5.45
N GLY A 43 -1.82 10.02 6.38
CA GLY A 43 -1.22 11.26 6.88
C GLY A 43 0.14 11.02 7.54
N VAL A 44 0.26 9.96 8.36
CA VAL A 44 1.54 9.58 9.00
C VAL A 44 2.57 9.10 7.96
N LEU A 45 2.14 8.36 6.94
CA LEU A 45 3.05 7.77 5.95
C LEU A 45 3.47 8.74 4.83
N LEU A 46 2.69 9.80 4.56
CA LEU A 46 2.91 10.74 3.46
C LEU A 46 4.35 11.32 3.41
N PRO A 47 4.94 11.78 4.54
CA PRO A 47 6.30 12.35 4.56
C PRO A 47 7.40 11.35 4.20
N HIS A 48 7.12 10.05 4.27
CA HIS A 48 8.06 8.97 3.96
C HIS A 48 7.90 8.44 2.53
N SER A 49 6.97 9.00 1.76
CA SER A 49 6.67 8.58 0.38
C SER A 49 7.43 9.41 -0.67
N GLY A 50 7.36 9.00 -1.94
CA GLY A 50 7.89 9.78 -3.07
C GLY A 50 9.33 9.47 -3.48
N GLY A 51 10.09 8.72 -2.66
CA GLY A 51 11.46 8.28 -2.98
C GLY A 51 11.56 7.09 -3.96
N ALA A 52 10.45 6.51 -4.40
CA ALA A 52 10.42 5.34 -5.26
C ALA A 52 10.24 5.70 -6.75
N HIS A 53 10.89 4.94 -7.63
CA HIS A 53 10.60 4.97 -9.06
C HIS A 53 9.21 4.36 -9.33
N ARG A 54 8.36 5.09 -10.06
CA ARG A 54 7.02 4.63 -10.45
C ARG A 54 6.99 4.40 -11.96
N VAL A 55 6.86 3.16 -12.39
CA VAL A 55 6.85 2.76 -13.80
C VAL A 55 5.48 2.19 -14.17
N GLY A 56 4.82 2.77 -15.16
CA GLY A 56 3.57 2.26 -15.73
C GLY A 56 3.85 1.32 -16.89
N ILE A 57 3.33 0.10 -16.82
CA ILE A 57 3.50 -0.92 -17.87
C ILE A 57 2.13 -1.30 -18.43
N THR A 58 1.94 -1.13 -19.73
CA THR A 58 0.69 -1.44 -20.45
C THR A 58 0.96 -2.29 -21.68
N GLY A 59 -0.07 -2.97 -22.18
CA GLY A 59 0.01 -3.85 -23.34
C GLY A 59 -1.32 -4.56 -23.59
N THR A 60 -1.55 -4.98 -24.83
CA THR A 60 -2.74 -5.79 -25.17
C THR A 60 -2.71 -7.15 -24.45
N PRO A 61 -3.88 -7.78 -24.21
CA PRO A 61 -3.93 -9.13 -23.64
C PRO A 61 -3.06 -10.11 -24.44
N GLY A 62 -2.22 -10.88 -23.75
CA GLY A 62 -1.36 -11.90 -24.38
C GLY A 62 -0.02 -11.40 -24.93
N VAL A 63 0.32 -10.10 -24.86
CA VAL A 63 1.60 -9.56 -25.38
C VAL A 63 2.86 -9.97 -24.58
N GLY A 64 2.71 -10.80 -23.55
CA GLY A 64 3.84 -11.20 -22.69
C GLY A 64 4.17 -10.20 -21.56
N LYS A 65 3.26 -9.27 -21.24
CA LYS A 65 3.47 -8.23 -20.20
C LYS A 65 3.88 -8.79 -18.83
N SER A 66 3.31 -9.92 -18.40
CA SER A 66 3.65 -10.52 -17.09
C SER A 66 5.03 -11.19 -17.11
N THR A 67 5.39 -11.88 -18.19
CA THR A 67 6.73 -12.47 -18.37
C THR A 67 7.80 -11.39 -18.32
N PHE A 68 7.58 -10.28 -19.03
CA PHE A 68 8.49 -9.14 -19.00
C PHE A 68 8.68 -8.57 -17.59
N ILE A 69 7.60 -8.45 -16.79
CA ILE A 69 7.69 -7.91 -15.41
C ILE A 69 8.45 -8.86 -14.48
N ASP A 70 8.33 -10.17 -14.67
CA ASP A 70 9.00 -11.19 -13.85
C ASP A 70 10.51 -11.28 -14.15
N GLU A 71 10.93 -10.92 -15.37
CA GLU A 71 12.33 -10.94 -15.83
C GLU A 71 13.10 -9.63 -15.59
N LEU A 72 12.43 -8.53 -15.21
CA LEU A 72 13.03 -7.22 -14.90
C LEU A 72 13.75 -7.19 -13.54
#